data_AF-A0A832L1P3-F1
#
_entry.id   AF-A0A832L1P3-F1
#
_cell.length_a   1.000
_cell.length_b   1.000
_cell.length_c   1.000
_cell.angle_alpha   90.00
_cell.angle_beta   90.00
_cell.angle_gamma   90.00
#
_symmetry.space_group_name_H-M   'P 1'
#
loop_
_entity.id
_entity.type
_entity.pdbx_description
1 polymer ?
#
loop_
_entity_poly.entity_id
_entity_poly.type
_entity_poly.pdbx_seq_one_letter_code
_entity_poly.pdbx_strand_id
1 'polypeptide(L)' 'MANITGAIPEINHENNSISQEQLQHEVDYVRAQQILTTMLDCGLISLSEFNKITDLNRKTFSPLLAEIMA' A
#
# COMPACT_ATOMS: atom_id res chain seq x y z
N MET A 1 34.89 14.83 -37.94
CA MET A 1 34.72 14.33 -36.57
C MET A 1 33.59 15.13 -35.94
N ALA A 2 32.40 14.55 -35.78
CA ALA A 2 31.24 15.25 -35.24
C ALA A 2 31.23 15.11 -33.72
N ASN A 3 31.27 16.23 -33.00
CA ASN A 3 31.25 16.26 -31.55
C ASN A 3 29.79 16.20 -31.09
N ILE A 4 29.35 15.03 -30.62
CA ILE A 4 28.03 14.87 -30.02
C ILE A 4 28.12 15.40 -28.59
N THR A 5 27.87 16.71 -28.42
CA THR A 5 27.60 17.30 -27.10
C THR A 5 26.20 16.85 -26.67
N GLY A 6 26.11 15.60 -26.22
CA GLY A 6 24.90 15.08 -25.58
C GLY A 6 24.81 15.67 -24.18
N ALA A 7 24.04 16.73 -24.00
CA ALA A 7 23.54 17.09 -22.69
C ALA A 7 22.62 15.95 -22.24
N ILE A 8 23.14 15.05 -21.39
CA ILE A 8 22.33 14.07 -20.68
C ILE A 8 21.39 14.88 -19.81
N PRO A 9 20.06 14.81 -20.00
CA PRO A 9 19.14 15.47 -19.10
C PRO A 9 19.40 14.91 -17.69
N GLU A 10 19.70 15.77 -16.72
CA GLU A 10 19.70 15.37 -15.32
C GLU A 10 18.28 14.92 -14.97
N ILE A 11 18.05 13.61 -14.99
CA ILE A 11 16.83 13.02 -14.46
C ILE A 11 16.96 13.15 -12.95
N ASN A 12 16.39 14.24 -12.41
CA ASN A 12 16.17 14.39 -10.98
C ASN A 12 15.18 13.30 -10.56
N HIS A 13 15.70 12.10 -10.26
CA HIS A 13 14.96 11.12 -9.50
C HIS A 13 14.81 11.70 -8.10
N GLU A 14 13.68 12.36 -7.85
CA GLU A 14 13.27 12.68 -6.50
C GLU A 14 13.21 11.36 -5.73
N ASN A 15 14.23 11.11 -4.91
CA ASN A 15 14.26 10.00 -3.97
C ASN A 15 13.18 10.29 -2.91
N ASN A 16 11.92 10.06 -3.25
CA ASN A 16 10.84 9.96 -2.28
C ASN A 16 11.02 8.66 -1.51
N SER A 17 11.98 8.65 -0.60
CA SER A 17 12.20 7.53 0.30
C SER A 17 10.92 7.30 1.09
N ILE A 18 10.32 6.11 0.95
CA ILE A 18 9.19 5.69 1.76
C ILE A 18 9.64 5.71 3.23
N SER A 19 8.87 6.38 4.09
CA SER A 19 9.18 6.41 5.53
C SER A 19 9.00 5.03 6.14
N GLN A 20 9.73 4.74 7.22
CA GLN A 20 9.56 3.48 7.95
C GLN A 20 8.13 3.33 8.51
N GLU A 21 7.50 4.43 8.91
CA GLU A 21 6.10 4.47 9.33
C GLU A 21 5.15 4.05 8.20
N GLN A 22 5.35 4.58 6.99
CA GLN A 22 4.55 4.16 5.85
C GLN A 22 4.74 2.68 5.54
N LEU A 23 5.97 2.17 5.59
CA LEU A 23 6.23 0.74 5.43
C LEU A 23 5.54 -0.11 6.50
N GLN A 24 5.53 0.36 7.74
CA GLN A 24 4.85 -0.30 8.86
C GLN A 24 3.34 -0.36 8.62
N HIS A 25 2.74 0.72 8.12
CA HIS A 25 1.33 0.78 7.76
C HIS A 25 0.97 -0.22 6.65
N GLU A 26 1.83 -0.44 5.65
CA GLU A 26 1.60 -1.48 4.65
C GLU A 26 1.50 -2.87 5.31
N VAL A 27 2.47 -3.20 6.17
CA VAL A 27 2.55 -4.51 6.83
C VAL A 27 1.36 -4.72 7.77
N ASP A 28 0.98 -3.70 8.53
CA ASP A 28 -0.12 -3.79 9.47
C ASP A 28 -1.47 -3.90 8.75
N TYR A 29 -1.64 -3.21 7.61
CA TYR A 29 -2.83 -3.37 6.77
C TYR A 29 -2.95 -4.79 6.22
N VAL A 30 -1.86 -5.37 5.69
CA VAL A 30 -1.86 -6.77 5.21
C VAL A 30 -2.26 -7.72 6.33
N ARG A 31 -1.66 -7.56 7.51
CA ARG A 31 -1.97 -8.41 8.67
C ARG A 31 -3.43 -8.28 9.08
N ALA A 32 -3.96 -7.06 9.14
CA ALA A 32 -5.36 -6.83 9.47
C ALA A 32 -6.29 -7.49 8.45
N GLN A 33 -5.95 -7.45 7.16
CA GLN A 33 -6.74 -8.10 6.11
C GLN A 33 -6.75 -9.63 6.26
N GLN A 34 -5.61 -10.24 6.57
CA GLN A 34 -5.50 -11.69 6.82
C GLN A 34 -6.36 -12.14 8.02
N ILE A 35 -6.36 -11.34 9.09
CA ILE A 35 -7.21 -11.60 10.26
C ILE A 35 -8.68 -11.53 9.87
N LEU A 36 -9.09 -10.48 9.14
CA LEU A 36 -10.47 -10.34 8.68
C LEU A 36 -10.91 -11.48 7.78
N THR A 37 -10.04 -11.94 6.86
CA THR A 37 -10.33 -13.10 6.00
C THR A 37 -10.58 -14.34 6.84
N THR A 38 -9.72 -14.60 7.83
CA THR A 38 -9.89 -15.73 8.75
C THR A 38 -11.21 -15.62 9.53
N MET A 39 -11.55 -14.43 10.03
CA MET A 39 -12.81 -14.21 10.76
C MET A 39 -14.03 -14.45 9.87
N LEU A 40 -13.99 -14.02 8.60
CA LEU A 40 -15.04 -14.25 7.62
C LEU A 40 -15.17 -15.75 7.30
N ASP A 41 -14.05 -16.43 7.05
CA ASP A 41 -14.01 -17.86 6.72
C ASP A 41 -14.51 -18.73 7.88
N CYS A 42 -14.24 -18.33 9.13
CA CYS A 42 -14.78 -18.96 10.32
C CYS A 42 -16.24 -18.57 10.63
N GLY A 43 -16.87 -17.70 9.84
CA GLY A 43 -18.24 -17.22 10.06
C GLY A 43 -18.42 -16.34 11.29
N LEU A 44 -17.33 -15.76 11.83
CA LEU A 44 -17.36 -14.86 12.99
C LEU A 44 -17.89 -13.47 12.63
N ILE A 45 -17.77 -13.08 11.36
CA ILE A 45 -18.29 -11.83 10.80
C ILE A 45 -18.95 -12.11 9.46
N SER A 46 -19.93 -11.28 9.10
CA SER A 46 -20.55 -11.29 7.79
C SER A 46 -19.67 -10.61 6.73
N LEU A 47 -19.94 -10.89 5.45
CA LEU A 47 -19.30 -10.19 4.33
C LEU A 47 -19.50 -8.65 4.40
N SER A 48 -20.66 -8.20 4.89
CA SER A 48 -20.96 -6.77 5.06
C SER A 48 -20.07 -6.15 6.14
N GLU A 49 -19.85 -6.84 7.26
CA GLU A 49 -18.95 -6.39 8.32
C GLU A 49 -17.49 -6.42 7.86
N PHE A 50 -17.07 -7.47 7.16
CA PHE A 50 -15.75 -7.56 6.54
C PHE A 50 -15.45 -6.34 5.65
N ASN A 51 -16.38 -5.97 4.75
CA ASN A 51 -16.22 -4.82 3.86
C ASN A 51 -16.12 -3.51 4.64
N LYS A 52 -16.98 -3.31 5.65
CA LYS A 52 -16.95 -2.11 6.49
C LYS A 52 -15.62 -1.97 7.25
N ILE A 53 -15.12 -3.06 7.82
CA ILE A 53 -13.84 -3.02 8.55
C ILE A 53 -12.67 -2.83 7.57
N THR A 54 -12.74 -3.42 6.37
CA THR A 54 -11.74 -3.19 5.31
C THR A 54 -11.65 -1.72 4.93
N ASP A 55 -12.79 -1.05 4.74
CA ASP A 55 -12.84 0.39 4.45
C ASP A 55 -12.29 1.25 5.61
N LEU A 56 -12.54 0.84 6.85
CA LEU A 56 -11.97 1.50 8.03
C LEU A 56 -10.46 1.30 8.11
N ASN A 57 -9.96 0.08 7.91
CA ASN A 57 -8.54 -0.23 7.91
C ASN A 57 -7.79 0.56 6.83
N ARG A 58 -8.36 0.72 5.62
CA ARG A 58 -7.78 1.57 4.56
C ARG A 58 -7.61 3.02 5.01
N LYS A 59 -8.57 3.57 5.75
CA LYS A 59 -8.48 4.93 6.30
C LYS A 59 -7.49 5.03 7.45
N THR A 60 -7.47 4.02 8.33
CA THR A 60 -6.62 4.02 9.53
C THR A 60 -5.15 3.84 9.19
N PHE A 61 -4.81 2.83 8.38
CA PHE A 61 -3.43 2.58 8.00
C PHE A 61 -2.96 3.48 6.85
N SER A 62 -3.88 4.00 6.03
CA SER A 62 -3.54 4.77 4.82
C SER A 62 -2.41 4.10 4.00
N PRO A 63 -2.54 2.81 3.64
CA PRO A 63 -1.48 2.10 2.93
C PRO A 63 -1.41 2.60 1.50
N LEU A 64 -0.21 2.92 1.04
CA LEU A 64 0.08 3.42 -0.30
C LEU A 64 -0.29 2.37 -1.37
N LEU A 65 -0.15 1.08 -1.05
CA LEU A 65 -0.39 -0.02 -1.99
C LEU A 65 -1.83 -0.56 -1.95
N ALA A 66 -2.71 0.03 -1.14
CA ALA A 66 -4.08 -0.47 -0.94
C ALA A 66 -4.89 -0.66 -2.23
N GLU A 67 -4.62 0.15 -3.26
CA GLU A 67 -5.32 0.11 -4.55
C GLU A 67 -4.95 -1.11 -5.40
N ILE A 68 -3.72 -1.63 -5.28
CA ILE A 68 -3.24 -2.78 -6.07
C ILE A 68 -3.35 -4.11 -5.32
N MET A 69 -3.70 -4.07 -4.04
CA MET A 69 -3.84 -5.24 -3.16
C MET A 69 -5.28 -5.75 -3.05
N ALA A 70 -6.17 -5.27 -3.94
CA ALA A 70 -7.59 -5.63 -3.97
C ALA A 70 -7.85 -7.10 -4.34
#